data_AF-A0A962DR45-F1
#
_entry.id   AF-A0A962DR45-F1
#
_cell.length_a   1.000
_cell.length_b   1.000
_cell.length_c   1.000
_cell.angle_alpha   90.00
_cell.angle_beta   90.00
_cell.angle_gamma   90.00
#
_symmetry.space_group_name_H-M   'P 1'
#
loop_
_entity.id
_entity.type
_entity.pdbx_description
1 polymer ?
#
loop_
_entity_poly.entity_id
_entity_poly.type
_entity_poly.pdbx_seq_one_letter_code
_entity_poly.pdbx_strand_id
1 'polypeptide(L)'
;MKTTIIETPLGTVRLAADHGALLGLWFRGQQHEPALPGDSLVDDVDADPALRLAADWLIEHLRGGAAAMPRLAPQGTPFQQQVWKALLEIPSGQTITYGALAESIGKPNATRAVAAAVGRNPISVLVPCHRVIGSNGSLTGYAGGLGRKQALLKLEKGAALPWTAANRAYQAQYTDPIEVELGDSVRWVDRDDDGEYPGWKWAVAADGRAGWVPRRYFGPGEARSTTRRRYSARELSVDAEDLLLELDEFSGWVWVIDRKGRCGWLPRSVLASDE
;
A
#
# COMPACT_ATOMS: atom_id res chain seq x y z
N MET A 1 -23.57 10.57 -12.65
CA MET A 1 -22.26 9.97 -12.32
C MET A 1 -21.54 9.51 -13.56
N LYS A 2 -20.26 9.89 -13.71
CA LYS A 2 -19.33 9.44 -14.75
C LYS A 2 -18.10 8.82 -14.09
N THR A 3 -17.47 7.87 -14.77
CA THR A 3 -16.27 7.18 -14.29
C THR A 3 -15.25 7.08 -15.40
N THR A 4 -13.97 7.07 -15.06
CA THR A 4 -12.89 6.83 -16.02
C THR A 4 -11.78 6.03 -15.35
N ILE A 5 -10.92 5.44 -16.17
CA ILE A 5 -9.78 4.64 -15.73
C ILE A 5 -8.52 5.29 -16.28
N ILE A 6 -7.56 5.55 -15.40
CA ILE A 6 -6.28 6.16 -15.75
C ILE A 6 -5.12 5.30 -15.25
N GLU A 7 -4.01 5.39 -15.97
CA GLU A 7 -2.74 4.78 -15.57
C GLU A 7 -1.93 5.74 -14.69
N THR A 8 -1.34 5.21 -13.62
CA THR A 8 -0.51 6.00 -12.70
C THR A 8 0.80 5.27 -12.39
N PRO A 9 1.79 5.96 -11.81
CA PRO A 9 2.98 5.29 -11.29
C PRO A 9 2.75 4.16 -10.30
N LEU A 10 1.65 4.17 -9.57
CA LEU A 10 1.34 3.14 -8.56
C LEU A 10 0.23 2.19 -9.04
N GLY A 11 0.03 2.08 -10.35
CA GLY A 11 -0.97 1.22 -10.98
C GLY A 11 -2.23 1.94 -11.42
N THR A 12 -3.09 1.19 -12.09
CA THR A 12 -4.35 1.68 -12.65
C THR A 12 -5.30 2.17 -11.57
N VAL A 13 -5.91 3.33 -11.79
CA VAL A 13 -6.86 3.98 -10.88
C VAL A 13 -8.18 4.22 -11.60
N ARG A 14 -9.29 3.95 -10.91
CA ARG A 14 -10.63 4.35 -11.30
C ARG A 14 -11.02 5.62 -10.58
N LEU A 15 -11.50 6.60 -11.34
CA LEU A 15 -12.09 7.84 -10.85
C LEU A 15 -13.60 7.82 -11.07
N ALA A 16 -14.36 8.42 -10.14
CA ALA A 16 -15.79 8.63 -10.30
C ALA A 16 -16.18 10.04 -9.85
N ALA A 17 -16.95 10.74 -10.67
CA ALA A 17 -17.41 12.09 -10.38
C ALA A 17 -18.91 12.24 -10.70
N ASP A 18 -19.55 13.17 -10.00
CA ASP A 18 -20.89 13.62 -10.32
C ASP A 18 -21.09 15.06 -9.89
N HIS A 19 -21.95 15.79 -10.60
CA HIS A 19 -22.28 17.19 -10.31
C HIS A 19 -21.04 18.09 -10.02
N GLY A 20 -19.96 17.90 -10.79
CA GLY A 20 -18.71 18.66 -10.65
C GLY A 20 -17.89 18.36 -9.39
N ALA A 21 -18.12 17.23 -8.73
CA ALA A 21 -17.35 16.80 -7.57
C ALA A 21 -16.89 15.34 -7.71
N LEU A 22 -15.71 15.05 -7.17
CA LEU A 22 -15.15 13.71 -7.11
C LEU A 22 -15.86 12.91 -6.00
N LEU A 23 -16.45 11.79 -6.39
CA LEU A 23 -17.11 10.84 -5.50
C LEU A 23 -16.14 9.74 -5.04
N GLY A 24 -15.17 9.40 -5.88
CA GLY A 24 -14.25 8.30 -5.59
C GLY A 24 -12.99 8.24 -6.44
N LEU A 25 -11.97 7.61 -5.85
CA LEU A 25 -10.66 7.32 -6.39
C LEU A 25 -10.19 5.99 -5.79
N TRP A 26 -10.14 4.96 -6.63
CA TRP A 26 -9.78 3.59 -6.24
C TRP A 26 -8.66 3.04 -7.11
N PHE A 27 -7.61 2.49 -6.51
CA PHE A 27 -6.73 1.58 -7.24
C PHE A 27 -7.53 0.35 -7.68
N ARG A 28 -7.35 -0.11 -8.91
CA ARG A 28 -8.08 -1.28 -9.42
C ARG A 28 -7.77 -2.50 -8.55
N GLY A 29 -8.82 -3.21 -8.12
CA GLY A 29 -8.71 -4.37 -7.24
C GLY A 29 -8.46 -4.03 -5.77
N GLN A 30 -8.54 -2.76 -5.37
CA GLN A 30 -8.46 -2.40 -3.96
C GLN A 30 -9.67 -2.93 -3.17
N GLN A 31 -9.48 -3.08 -1.85
CA GLN A 31 -10.59 -3.42 -0.98
C GLN A 31 -11.68 -2.34 -1.02
N HIS A 32 -12.94 -2.76 -1.02
CA HIS A 32 -14.11 -1.89 -1.07
C HIS A 32 -14.23 -1.02 -2.33
N GLU A 33 -13.56 -1.39 -3.44
CA GLU A 33 -13.90 -0.83 -4.74
C GLU A 33 -15.36 -1.20 -5.10
N PRO A 34 -16.22 -0.22 -5.40
CA PRO A 34 -17.62 -0.50 -5.72
C PRO A 34 -17.75 -1.15 -7.10
N ALA A 35 -18.76 -2.01 -7.24
CA ALA A 35 -19.26 -2.38 -8.56
C ALA A 35 -20.03 -1.18 -9.13
N LEU A 36 -19.45 -0.52 -10.13
CA LEU A 36 -20.09 0.61 -10.81
C LEU A 36 -20.75 0.16 -12.12
N PRO A 37 -21.86 0.79 -12.53
CA PRO A 37 -22.52 0.49 -13.81
C PRO A 37 -21.55 0.68 -14.99
N GLY A 38 -21.53 -0.27 -15.93
CA GLY A 38 -20.60 -0.24 -17.07
C GLY A 38 -20.86 0.89 -18.05
N ASP A 39 -22.11 1.36 -18.13
CA ASP A 39 -22.54 2.53 -18.91
C ASP A 39 -22.06 3.88 -18.35
N SER A 40 -21.54 3.89 -17.12
CA SER A 40 -20.95 5.09 -16.51
C SER A 40 -19.50 5.33 -16.92
N LEU A 41 -18.87 4.42 -17.67
CA LEU A 41 -17.49 4.58 -18.14
C LEU A 41 -17.44 5.58 -19.31
N VAL A 42 -16.61 6.60 -19.17
CA VAL A 42 -16.23 7.50 -20.25
C VAL A 42 -14.77 7.23 -20.62
N ASP A 43 -14.52 7.06 -21.92
CA ASP A 43 -13.17 6.80 -22.44
C ASP A 43 -12.25 8.02 -22.32
N ASP A 44 -12.84 9.22 -22.37
CA ASP A 44 -12.12 10.48 -22.29
C ASP A 44 -12.29 11.13 -20.91
N VAL A 45 -11.18 11.31 -20.20
CA VAL A 45 -11.12 12.03 -18.92
C VAL A 45 -11.55 13.49 -19.07
N ASP A 46 -11.40 14.08 -20.27
CA ASP A 46 -11.75 15.47 -20.58
C ASP A 46 -13.26 15.68 -20.74
N ALA A 47 -14.04 14.59 -20.79
CA ALA A 47 -15.50 14.65 -20.84
C ALA A 47 -16.14 15.13 -19.52
N ASP A 48 -15.36 15.24 -18.43
CA ASP A 48 -15.83 15.81 -17.16
C ASP A 48 -14.72 16.61 -16.45
N PRO A 49 -14.94 17.91 -16.17
CA PRO A 49 -13.92 18.74 -15.51
C PRO A 49 -13.45 18.22 -14.15
N ALA A 50 -14.31 17.54 -13.38
CA ALA A 50 -13.92 17.01 -12.08
C ALA A 50 -13.05 15.75 -12.22
N LEU A 51 -13.28 14.92 -13.25
CA LEU A 51 -12.42 13.79 -13.57
C LEU A 51 -11.05 14.26 -14.05
N ARG A 52 -11.00 15.23 -14.99
CA ARG A 52 -9.75 15.82 -15.47
C ARG A 52 -8.94 16.44 -14.34
N LEU A 53 -9.57 17.26 -13.50
CA LEU A 53 -8.89 17.88 -12.37
C LEU A 53 -8.35 16.85 -11.37
N ALA A 54 -9.10 15.78 -11.10
CA ALA A 54 -8.65 14.71 -10.21
C ALA A 54 -7.48 13.89 -10.82
N ALA A 55 -7.52 13.63 -12.12
CA ALA A 55 -6.44 12.95 -12.84
C ALA A 55 -5.15 13.78 -12.85
N ASP A 56 -5.25 15.07 -13.22
CA ASP A 56 -4.13 16.01 -13.21
C ASP A 56 -3.54 16.11 -11.80
N TRP A 57 -4.40 16.26 -10.78
CA TRP A 57 -3.94 16.30 -9.40
C TRP A 57 -3.18 15.05 -9.00
N LEU A 58 -3.72 13.87 -9.31
CA LEU A 58 -3.11 12.60 -8.92
C LEU A 58 -1.76 12.39 -9.60
N ILE A 59 -1.68 12.66 -10.90
CA ILE A 59 -0.45 12.51 -11.68
C ILE A 59 0.64 13.45 -11.15
N GLU A 60 0.31 14.73 -10.95
CA GLU A 60 1.27 15.70 -10.44
C GLU A 60 1.67 15.41 -9.00
N HIS A 61 0.72 15.03 -8.14
CA HIS A 61 1.01 14.64 -6.76
C HIS A 61 2.01 13.47 -6.72
N LEU A 62 1.79 12.42 -7.53
CA LEU A 62 2.69 11.25 -7.59
C LEU A 62 4.07 11.55 -8.20
N ARG A 63 4.24 12.72 -8.83
CA ARG A 63 5.53 13.27 -9.27
C ARG A 63 6.21 14.17 -8.23
N GLY A 64 5.56 14.39 -7.08
CA GLY A 64 6.02 15.34 -6.06
C GLY A 64 5.66 16.79 -6.36
N GLY A 65 4.83 17.02 -7.39
CA GLY A 65 4.34 18.33 -7.78
C GLY A 65 3.11 18.77 -6.99
N ALA A 66 2.68 20.00 -7.26
CA ALA A 66 1.45 20.57 -6.71
C ALA A 66 0.46 20.86 -7.83
N ALA A 67 -0.81 20.58 -7.58
CA ALA A 67 -1.90 20.84 -8.50
C ALA A 67 -3.16 21.25 -7.71
N ALA A 68 -4.12 21.85 -8.40
CA ALA A 68 -5.38 22.26 -7.80
C ALA A 68 -6.21 21.04 -7.36
N MET A 69 -6.71 21.07 -6.13
CA MET A 69 -7.55 20.00 -5.57
C MET A 69 -8.96 20.02 -6.21
N PRO A 70 -9.51 18.87 -6.64
CA PRO A 70 -10.90 18.79 -7.04
C PRO A 70 -11.83 18.95 -5.83
N ARG A 71 -13.07 19.40 -6.08
CA ARG A 71 -14.12 19.36 -5.07
C ARG A 71 -14.43 17.91 -4.70
N LEU A 72 -14.47 17.60 -3.41
CA LEU A 72 -14.72 16.25 -2.91
C LEU A 72 -16.18 16.13 -2.42
N ALA A 73 -16.85 15.03 -2.79
CA ALA A 73 -18.20 14.69 -2.30
C ALA A 73 -18.32 13.19 -1.98
N PRO A 74 -17.46 12.63 -1.10
CA PRO A 74 -17.49 11.21 -0.77
C PRO A 74 -18.81 10.82 -0.09
N GLN A 75 -19.37 9.68 -0.51
CA GLN A 75 -20.63 9.15 0.04
C GLN A 75 -20.34 8.16 1.17
N GLY A 76 -20.97 8.37 2.32
CA GLY A 76 -20.79 7.53 3.51
C GLY A 76 -21.64 7.98 4.67
N THR A 77 -21.61 7.21 5.76
CA THR A 77 -22.33 7.56 7.00
C THR A 77 -21.81 8.87 7.59
N PRO A 78 -22.59 9.58 8.43
CA PRO A 78 -22.11 10.80 9.09
C PRO A 78 -20.79 10.58 9.86
N PHE A 79 -20.63 9.42 10.50
CA PHE A 79 -19.40 9.04 11.18
C PHE A 79 -18.22 8.87 10.22
N GLN A 80 -18.43 8.19 9.09
CA GLN A 80 -17.40 8.05 8.05
C GLN A 80 -16.96 9.41 7.49
N GLN A 81 -17.92 10.27 7.15
CA GLN A 81 -17.62 11.61 6.65
C GLN A 81 -16.86 12.45 7.68
N GLN A 82 -17.17 12.33 8.98
CA GLN A 82 -16.42 12.99 10.05
C GLN A 82 -14.96 12.51 10.08
N VAL A 83 -14.73 11.20 10.00
CA VAL A 83 -13.37 10.61 9.95
C VAL A 83 -12.63 11.09 8.70
N TRP A 84 -13.24 11.08 7.52
CA TRP A 84 -12.60 11.49 6.27
C TRP A 84 -12.26 12.98 6.24
N LYS A 85 -13.09 13.83 6.85
CA LYS A 85 -12.75 15.24 7.06
C LYS A 85 -11.52 15.38 7.96
N ALA A 86 -11.46 14.64 9.07
CA ALA A 86 -10.29 14.67 9.94
C ALA A 86 -9.01 14.12 9.27
N LEU A 87 -9.12 13.21 8.30
CA LEU A 87 -7.98 12.78 7.48
C LEU A 87 -7.40 13.92 6.65
N LEU A 88 -8.24 14.79 6.08
CA LEU A 88 -7.79 15.93 5.26
C LEU A 88 -6.96 16.95 6.05
N GLU A 89 -7.14 17.00 7.37
CA GLU A 89 -6.36 17.87 8.27
C GLU A 89 -4.95 17.36 8.55
N ILE A 90 -4.62 16.12 8.18
CA ILE A 90 -3.28 15.55 8.39
C ILE A 90 -2.34 16.12 7.32
N PRO A 91 -1.28 16.87 7.68
CA PRO A 91 -0.38 17.45 6.69
C PRO A 91 0.39 16.41 5.89
N SER A 92 0.78 16.75 4.66
CA SER A 92 1.70 15.93 3.87
C SER A 92 3.03 15.75 4.61
N GLY A 93 3.56 14.52 4.59
CA GLY A 93 4.82 14.18 5.26
C GLY A 93 4.66 13.87 6.76
N GLN A 94 3.47 14.04 7.31
CA GLN A 94 3.14 13.69 8.69
C GLN A 94 2.27 12.43 8.76
N THR A 95 2.39 11.73 9.88
CA THR A 95 1.57 10.54 10.18
C THR A 95 0.95 10.66 11.56
N ILE A 96 -0.25 10.11 11.73
CA ILE A 96 -0.92 10.01 13.03
C ILE A 96 -1.30 8.56 13.32
N THR A 97 -1.58 8.25 14.59
CA THR A 97 -2.10 6.92 14.96
C THR A 97 -3.62 6.87 14.83
N TYR A 98 -4.18 5.67 14.68
CA TYR A 98 -5.64 5.50 14.73
C TYR A 98 -6.27 6.02 16.04
N GLY A 99 -5.56 5.90 17.17
CA GLY A 99 -6.00 6.43 18.46
C GLY A 99 -6.03 7.95 18.47
N ALA A 100 -4.96 8.60 17.98
CA ALA A 100 -4.90 10.06 17.87
C ALA A 100 -5.98 10.61 16.93
N LEU A 101 -6.27 9.91 15.82
CA LEU A 101 -7.39 10.26 14.94
C LEU A 101 -8.76 10.13 15.64
N ALA A 102 -8.92 9.12 16.50
CA ALA A 102 -10.14 8.94 17.27
C ALA A 102 -10.32 10.04 18.33
N GLU A 103 -9.23 10.46 18.96
CA GLU A 103 -9.21 11.61 19.87
C GLU A 103 -9.57 12.91 19.15
N SER A 104 -9.00 13.17 17.97
CA SER A 104 -9.22 14.43 17.24
C SER A 104 -10.68 14.65 16.80
N ILE A 105 -11.45 13.57 16.64
CA ILE A 105 -12.88 13.64 16.32
C ILE A 105 -13.79 13.56 17.57
N GLY A 106 -13.21 13.60 18.77
CA GLY A 106 -13.94 13.54 20.04
C GLY A 106 -14.51 12.14 20.37
N LYS A 107 -13.87 11.07 19.87
CA LYS A 107 -14.29 9.67 20.04
C LYS A 107 -13.13 8.76 20.48
N PRO A 108 -12.42 9.04 21.60
CA PRO A 108 -11.21 8.31 22.01
C PRO A 108 -11.40 6.80 22.16
N ASN A 109 -12.60 6.34 22.53
CA ASN A 109 -12.92 4.92 22.70
C ASN A 109 -13.33 4.21 21.39
N ALA A 110 -13.32 4.91 20.25
CA ALA A 110 -13.83 4.41 18.97
C ALA A 110 -12.73 4.01 17.98
N THR A 111 -11.50 3.75 18.42
CA THR A 111 -10.34 3.43 17.55
C THR A 111 -10.62 2.36 16.50
N ARG A 112 -11.33 1.28 16.85
CA ARG A 112 -11.70 0.23 15.87
C ARG A 112 -12.69 0.72 14.82
N ALA A 113 -13.69 1.50 15.23
CA ALA A 113 -14.67 2.08 14.31
C ALA A 113 -14.00 3.11 13.38
N VAL A 114 -13.08 3.92 13.92
CA VAL A 114 -12.25 4.84 13.14
C VAL A 114 -11.40 4.07 12.13
N ALA A 115 -10.72 3.00 12.53
CA ALA A 115 -9.94 2.17 11.61
C ALA A 115 -10.80 1.60 10.47
N ALA A 116 -12.02 1.13 10.77
CA ALA A 116 -12.97 0.66 9.75
C ALA A 116 -13.42 1.79 8.81
N ALA A 117 -13.67 3.00 9.34
CA ALA A 117 -14.03 4.16 8.52
C ALA A 117 -12.88 4.65 7.63
N VAL A 118 -11.64 4.64 8.14
CA VAL A 118 -10.41 4.93 7.36
C VAL A 118 -10.26 3.92 6.21
N GLY A 119 -10.49 2.62 6.48
CA GLY A 119 -10.44 1.57 5.46
C GLY A 119 -11.53 1.69 4.40
N ARG A 120 -12.64 2.37 4.71
CA ARG A 120 -13.77 2.62 3.80
C ARG A 120 -13.66 3.93 3.00
N ASN A 121 -12.53 4.64 3.09
CA ASN A 121 -12.30 5.85 2.32
C ASN A 121 -12.51 5.60 0.81
N PRO A 122 -13.48 6.26 0.16
CA PRO A 122 -13.74 6.07 -1.27
C PRO A 122 -12.81 6.88 -2.16
N ILE A 123 -12.05 7.85 -1.62
CA ILE A 123 -11.17 8.74 -2.39
C ILE A 123 -9.72 8.56 -1.91
N SER A 124 -9.09 7.46 -2.32
CA SER A 124 -7.70 7.14 -1.93
C SER A 124 -6.74 8.25 -2.36
N VAL A 125 -5.60 8.37 -1.68
CA VAL A 125 -4.55 9.39 -1.92
C VAL A 125 -5.00 10.83 -1.57
N LEU A 126 -6.05 11.34 -2.22
CA LEU A 126 -6.62 12.68 -1.99
C LEU A 126 -7.15 12.85 -0.56
N VAL A 127 -7.98 11.91 -0.10
CA VAL A 127 -8.28 11.77 1.33
C VAL A 127 -7.19 10.85 1.89
N PRO A 128 -6.26 11.37 2.71
CA PRO A 128 -4.95 10.73 2.91
C PRO A 128 -4.99 9.64 3.98
N CYS A 129 -5.77 8.58 3.76
CA CYS A 129 -5.87 7.45 4.67
C CYS A 129 -4.55 6.67 4.84
N HIS A 130 -3.59 6.83 3.93
CA HIS A 130 -2.24 6.27 4.04
C HIS A 130 -1.40 6.93 5.15
N ARG A 131 -1.78 8.12 5.64
CA ARG A 131 -1.09 8.83 6.74
C ARG A 131 -1.44 8.31 8.14
N VAL A 132 -2.38 7.38 8.26
CA VAL A 132 -2.77 6.78 9.56
C VAL A 132 -2.03 5.47 9.78
N ILE A 133 -1.36 5.30 10.91
CA ILE A 133 -0.51 4.14 11.22
C ILE A 133 -0.85 3.50 12.57
N GLY A 134 -0.31 2.31 12.84
CA GLY A 134 -0.41 1.66 14.15
C GLY A 134 0.33 2.43 15.24
N SER A 135 -0.09 2.25 16.51
CA SER A 135 0.53 2.94 17.66
C SER A 135 2.01 2.58 17.88
N ASN A 136 2.44 1.42 17.41
CA ASN A 136 3.84 0.98 17.42
C ASN A 136 4.64 1.41 16.18
N GLY A 137 4.11 2.32 15.37
CA GLY A 137 4.73 2.77 14.11
C GLY A 137 4.56 1.80 12.94
N SER A 138 3.85 0.68 13.11
CA SER A 138 3.64 -0.28 12.03
C SER A 138 2.71 0.26 10.95
N LEU A 139 3.05 -0.05 9.69
CA LEU A 139 2.16 0.14 8.56
C LEU A 139 1.17 -1.02 8.51
N THR A 140 -0.05 -0.76 8.97
CA THR A 140 -1.18 -1.68 8.89
C THR A 140 -2.28 -1.05 8.04
N GLY A 141 -3.20 -1.87 7.54
CA GLY A 141 -4.48 -1.41 6.96
C GLY A 141 -4.37 -0.34 5.88
N TYR A 142 -4.47 -0.74 4.62
CA TYR A 142 -4.70 0.19 3.51
C TYR A 142 -5.44 -0.52 2.40
N ALA A 143 -6.60 0.01 2.01
CA ALA A 143 -7.46 -0.62 1.03
C ALA A 143 -6.74 -0.87 -0.31
N GLY A 144 -5.88 0.07 -0.71
CA GLY A 144 -5.05 -0.02 -1.92
C GLY A 144 -3.78 -0.89 -1.78
N GLY A 145 -3.57 -1.58 -0.65
CA GLY A 145 -2.38 -2.41 -0.42
C GLY A 145 -1.16 -1.68 0.17
N LEU A 146 -0.41 -2.37 1.02
CA LEU A 146 0.64 -1.75 1.84
C LEU A 146 1.82 -1.18 1.03
N GLY A 147 2.16 -1.77 -0.12
CA GLY A 147 3.23 -1.23 -0.97
C GLY A 147 2.92 0.17 -1.49
N ARG A 148 1.67 0.44 -1.86
CA ARG A 148 1.22 1.80 -2.25
C ARG A 148 1.27 2.77 -1.07
N LYS A 149 0.86 2.32 0.12
CA LYS A 149 0.98 3.13 1.35
C LYS A 149 2.43 3.50 1.66
N GLN A 150 3.36 2.54 1.53
CA GLN A 150 4.81 2.79 1.68
C GLN A 150 5.32 3.79 0.64
N ALA A 151 4.96 3.61 -0.64
CA ALA A 151 5.36 4.52 -1.72
C ALA A 151 4.86 5.96 -1.49
N LEU A 152 3.59 6.13 -1.12
CA LEU A 152 3.01 7.44 -0.82
C LEU A 152 3.69 8.12 0.37
N LEU A 153 3.97 7.37 1.44
CA LEU A 153 4.70 7.92 2.60
C LEU A 153 6.16 8.28 2.26
N LYS A 154 6.80 7.55 1.34
CA LYS A 154 8.15 7.85 0.84
C LYS A 154 8.14 9.14 0.01
N LEU A 155 7.19 9.25 -0.92
CA LEU A 155 6.97 10.44 -1.75
C LEU A 155 6.79 11.70 -0.89
N GLU A 156 5.93 11.64 0.12
CA GLU A 156 5.62 12.78 0.99
C GLU A 156 6.78 13.22 1.90
N LYS A 157 7.80 12.39 2.09
CA LYS A 157 9.03 12.77 2.80
C LYS A 157 10.02 13.56 1.94
N GLY A 158 9.58 14.03 0.76
CA GLY A 158 10.40 14.79 -0.18
C GLY A 158 11.32 13.93 -1.04
N ALA A 159 11.14 12.60 -1.03
CA ALA A 159 11.82 11.74 -1.98
C ALA A 159 11.04 11.74 -3.29
N ALA A 160 11.72 11.95 -4.41
CA ALA A 160 11.22 11.43 -5.69
C ALA A 160 10.97 9.91 -5.52
N LEU A 161 10.11 9.34 -6.36
CA LEU A 161 9.99 7.88 -6.46
C LEU A 161 11.06 7.38 -7.45
N PRO A 162 12.25 6.93 -7.01
CA PRO A 162 13.28 6.46 -7.92
C PRO A 162 12.86 5.11 -8.50
N TRP A 163 12.27 5.15 -9.69
CA TRP A 163 11.99 3.95 -10.45
C TRP A 163 13.30 3.46 -11.07
N THR A 164 13.64 2.20 -10.80
CA THR A 164 14.82 1.51 -11.32
C THR A 164 14.35 0.41 -12.26
N ALA A 165 14.95 0.30 -13.44
CA ALA A 165 14.71 -0.81 -14.36
C ALA A 165 15.35 -2.10 -13.80
N ALA A 166 14.65 -3.23 -13.91
CA ALA A 166 15.25 -4.53 -13.66
C ALA A 166 16.30 -4.84 -14.74
N ASN A 167 17.53 -5.16 -14.35
CA ASN A 167 18.60 -5.44 -15.33
C ASN A 167 18.46 -6.83 -15.97
N ARG A 168 17.70 -7.72 -15.33
CA ARG A 168 17.39 -9.04 -15.84
C ARG A 168 16.04 -9.51 -15.35
N ALA A 169 15.46 -10.47 -16.06
CA ALA A 169 14.25 -11.15 -15.61
C ALA A 169 14.51 -11.95 -14.33
N TYR A 170 13.47 -12.06 -13.49
CA TYR A 170 13.45 -12.89 -12.31
C TYR A 170 12.12 -13.64 -12.24
N GLN A 171 12.18 -14.93 -11.88
CA GLN A 171 10.98 -15.73 -11.66
C GLN A 171 10.89 -16.12 -10.20
N ALA A 172 9.74 -15.84 -9.60
CA ALA A 172 9.43 -16.19 -8.22
C ALA A 172 9.58 -17.71 -8.03
N GLN A 173 10.34 -18.10 -7.01
CA GLN A 173 10.66 -19.51 -6.75
C GLN A 173 9.56 -20.21 -5.95
N TYR A 174 8.85 -19.46 -5.11
CA TYR A 174 7.79 -19.98 -4.23
C TYR A 174 6.43 -19.46 -4.66
N THR A 175 5.56 -20.37 -5.11
CA THR A 175 4.22 -20.03 -5.59
C THR A 175 3.20 -19.80 -4.48
N ASP A 176 3.44 -20.36 -3.27
CA ASP A 176 2.58 -20.16 -2.09
C ASP A 176 3.42 -19.82 -0.84
N PRO A 177 3.95 -18.59 -0.77
CA PRO A 177 4.87 -18.16 0.27
C PRO A 177 4.15 -17.92 1.60
N ILE A 178 4.91 -18.01 2.70
CA ILE A 178 4.41 -17.65 4.02
C ILE A 178 3.95 -16.18 4.07
N GLU A 179 2.77 -15.97 4.66
CA GLU A 179 2.23 -14.66 5.01
C GLU A 179 1.77 -14.69 6.46
N VAL A 180 2.19 -13.69 7.25
CA VAL A 180 1.88 -13.61 8.68
C VAL A 180 1.41 -12.22 9.05
N GLU A 181 0.37 -12.17 9.88
CA GLU A 181 -0.17 -10.96 10.50
C GLU A 181 0.38 -10.78 11.92
N LEU A 182 0.18 -9.59 12.48
CA LEU A 182 0.57 -9.28 13.85
C LEU A 182 -0.14 -10.20 14.85
N GLY A 183 0.61 -10.91 15.68
CA GLY A 183 0.09 -11.85 16.68
C GLY A 183 0.02 -13.30 16.21
N ASP A 184 0.22 -13.58 14.92
CA ASP A 184 0.25 -14.96 14.42
C ASP A 184 1.39 -15.76 15.05
N SER A 185 1.20 -17.07 15.15
CA SER A 185 2.25 -17.99 15.62
C SER A 185 2.91 -18.69 14.44
N VAL A 186 4.24 -18.75 14.47
CA VAL A 186 5.03 -19.54 13.52
C VAL A 186 5.86 -20.59 14.25
N ARG A 187 6.15 -21.69 13.55
CA ARG A 187 7.11 -22.70 13.98
C ARG A 187 8.41 -22.52 13.21
N TRP A 188 9.52 -22.52 13.93
CA TRP A 188 10.85 -22.52 13.34
C TRP A 188 11.19 -23.90 12.78
N VAL A 189 11.85 -23.93 11.62
CA VAL A 189 12.43 -25.15 11.05
C VAL A 189 13.89 -24.85 10.80
N ASP A 190 14.76 -25.69 11.34
CA ASP A 190 16.18 -25.59 11.05
C ASP A 190 16.46 -26.22 9.69
N ARG A 191 17.25 -25.52 8.87
CA ARG A 191 17.64 -25.96 7.53
C ARG A 191 19.15 -25.89 7.37
N ASP A 192 19.66 -26.70 6.45
CA ASP A 192 21.10 -26.77 6.15
C ASP A 192 21.65 -25.44 5.61
N ASP A 193 20.78 -24.59 5.05
CA ASP A 193 21.09 -23.27 4.46
C ASP A 193 20.88 -22.08 5.42
N ASP A 194 20.52 -22.30 6.70
CA ASP A 194 20.27 -21.22 7.67
C ASP A 194 21.51 -20.31 7.91
N GLY A 195 22.72 -20.79 7.61
CA GLY A 195 23.97 -20.02 7.71
C GLY A 195 24.27 -19.12 6.52
N GLU A 196 23.60 -19.33 5.38
CA GLU A 196 23.86 -18.61 4.12
C GLU A 196 23.21 -17.21 4.11
N TYR A 197 22.13 -17.04 4.88
CA TYR A 197 21.33 -15.81 4.90
C TYR A 197 21.22 -15.22 6.32
N PRO A 198 22.23 -14.46 6.79
CA PRO A 198 22.22 -13.89 8.13
C PRO A 198 20.95 -13.08 8.42
N GLY A 199 20.32 -13.40 9.55
CA GLY A 199 19.10 -12.73 10.02
C GLY A 199 17.79 -13.28 9.46
N TRP A 200 17.85 -14.16 8.46
CA TRP A 200 16.71 -14.94 8.00
C TRP A 200 16.56 -16.22 8.82
N LYS A 201 15.34 -16.76 8.88
CA LYS A 201 15.07 -18.12 9.35
C LYS A 201 13.87 -18.68 8.62
N TRP A 202 13.90 -19.97 8.31
CA TRP A 202 12.74 -20.62 7.73
C TRP A 202 11.65 -20.84 8.79
N ALA A 203 10.42 -20.46 8.43
CA ALA A 203 9.27 -20.57 9.30
C ALA A 203 8.10 -21.24 8.58
N VAL A 204 7.23 -21.87 9.36
CA VAL A 204 5.96 -22.44 8.90
C VAL A 204 4.84 -21.80 9.70
N ALA A 205 3.88 -21.19 9.01
CA ALA A 205 2.67 -20.62 9.60
C ALA A 205 1.66 -21.71 9.98
N ALA A 206 0.64 -21.32 10.75
CA ALA A 206 -0.40 -22.24 11.22
C ALA A 206 -1.21 -22.90 10.08
N ASP A 207 -1.30 -22.25 8.94
CA ASP A 207 -1.96 -22.76 7.72
C ASP A 207 -1.06 -23.68 6.87
N GLY A 208 0.17 -23.94 7.32
CA GLY A 208 1.12 -24.81 6.64
C GLY A 208 2.00 -24.11 5.61
N ARG A 209 1.71 -22.84 5.24
CA ARG A 209 2.58 -22.08 4.34
C ARG A 209 3.92 -21.81 4.99
N ALA A 210 4.97 -21.84 4.18
CA ALA A 210 6.34 -21.78 4.67
C ALA A 210 7.20 -20.83 3.83
N GLY A 211 8.28 -20.34 4.44
CA GLY A 211 9.21 -19.49 3.74
C GLY A 211 10.21 -18.81 4.66
N TRP A 212 11.14 -18.09 4.04
CA TRP A 212 12.11 -17.27 4.73
C TRP A 212 11.46 -16.04 5.35
N VAL A 213 11.70 -15.84 6.65
CA VAL A 213 11.22 -14.67 7.37
C VAL A 213 12.38 -13.98 8.12
N PRO A 214 12.37 -12.64 8.27
CA PRO A 214 13.37 -11.94 9.07
C PRO A 214 13.17 -12.25 10.56
N ARG A 215 14.13 -12.89 11.24
CA ARG A 215 14.01 -13.23 12.68
C ARG A 215 13.63 -12.02 13.54
N ARG A 216 14.11 -10.82 13.17
CA ARG A 216 13.81 -9.55 13.86
C ARG A 216 12.34 -9.16 13.88
N TYR A 217 11.48 -9.76 13.04
CA TYR A 217 10.04 -9.48 13.00
C TYR A 217 9.23 -10.34 13.97
N PHE A 218 9.88 -11.22 14.73
CA PHE A 218 9.23 -12.19 15.63
C PHE A 218 9.74 -12.03 17.07
N GLY A 219 8.98 -12.56 18.01
CA GLY A 219 9.37 -12.60 19.42
C GLY A 219 10.45 -13.62 19.75
N PRO A 220 10.89 -13.67 21.02
CA PRO A 220 11.76 -14.73 21.49
C PRO A 220 11.04 -16.09 21.42
N GLY A 221 11.80 -17.16 21.25
CA GLY A 221 11.30 -18.54 21.26
C GLY A 221 12.10 -19.44 20.32
N GLU A 222 12.42 -20.64 20.79
CA GLU A 222 13.31 -21.59 20.10
C GLU A 222 12.58 -22.48 19.10
N ALA A 223 11.41 -23.02 19.48
CA ALA A 223 10.59 -23.87 18.62
C ALA A 223 9.48 -23.11 17.89
N ARG A 224 8.89 -22.11 18.57
CA ARG A 224 7.82 -21.25 18.03
C ARG A 224 8.06 -19.81 18.41
N SER A 225 7.50 -18.91 17.63
CA SER A 225 7.51 -17.48 17.95
C SER A 225 6.20 -16.81 17.53
N THR A 226 5.98 -15.60 18.06
CA THR A 226 4.85 -14.74 17.72
C THR A 226 5.31 -13.62 16.80
N THR A 227 4.59 -13.41 15.72
CA THR A 227 4.81 -12.32 14.76
C THR A 227 4.57 -10.97 15.43
N ARG A 228 5.60 -10.12 15.46
CA ARG A 228 5.56 -8.75 16.00
C ARG A 228 5.45 -7.69 14.91
N ARG A 229 5.69 -8.07 13.66
CA ARG A 229 5.50 -7.24 12.47
C ARG A 229 4.97 -8.13 11.35
N ARG A 230 3.88 -7.70 10.72
CA ARG A 230 3.34 -8.36 9.52
C ARG A 230 4.44 -8.55 8.48
N TYR A 231 4.44 -9.70 7.82
CA TYR A 231 5.43 -10.03 6.81
C TYR A 231 4.85 -10.96 5.73
N SER A 232 5.35 -10.84 4.50
CA SER A 232 5.08 -11.75 3.39
C SER A 232 6.41 -12.11 2.75
N ALA A 233 6.66 -13.41 2.55
CA ALA A 233 7.81 -13.90 1.80
C ALA A 233 7.56 -13.90 0.28
N ARG A 234 6.49 -13.24 -0.18
CA ARG A 234 6.14 -13.18 -1.58
C ARG A 234 7.26 -12.58 -2.40
N GLU A 235 7.65 -13.29 -3.44
CA GLU A 235 8.53 -12.80 -4.48
C GLU A 235 7.73 -12.22 -5.65
N LEU A 236 8.35 -11.35 -6.44
CA LEU A 236 7.74 -10.76 -7.61
C LEU A 236 8.45 -11.26 -8.87
N SER A 237 7.76 -11.99 -9.75
CA SER A 237 8.30 -12.23 -11.09
C SER A 237 8.28 -10.94 -11.90
N VAL A 238 9.41 -10.64 -12.56
CA VAL A 238 9.63 -9.44 -13.38
C VAL A 238 10.38 -9.80 -14.65
N ASP A 239 10.14 -9.05 -15.71
CA ASP A 239 10.93 -9.10 -16.93
C ASP A 239 12.09 -8.09 -16.88
N ALA A 240 13.07 -8.22 -17.76
CA ALA A 240 14.09 -7.18 -17.91
C ALA A 240 13.43 -5.86 -18.33
N GLU A 241 13.96 -4.74 -17.87
CA GLU A 241 13.45 -3.37 -18.06
C GLU A 241 12.13 -3.04 -17.33
N ASP A 242 11.54 -3.98 -16.58
CA ASP A 242 10.40 -3.65 -15.71
C ASP A 242 10.81 -2.56 -14.70
N LEU A 243 10.01 -1.50 -14.62
CA LEU A 243 10.25 -0.40 -13.68
C LEU A 243 9.76 -0.77 -12.28
N LEU A 244 10.68 -0.69 -11.32
CA LEU A 244 10.48 -1.09 -9.94
C LEU A 244 10.82 0.05 -8.99
N LEU A 245 10.00 0.23 -7.97
CA LEU A 245 10.25 1.14 -6.87
C LEU A 245 10.63 0.34 -5.63
N GLU A 246 11.83 0.58 -5.10
CA GLU A 246 12.30 -0.04 -3.86
C GLU A 246 11.61 0.60 -2.64
N LEU A 247 11.06 -0.24 -1.78
CA LEU A 247 10.28 0.13 -0.60
C LEU A 247 10.92 -0.30 0.73
N ASP A 248 11.66 -1.42 0.74
CA ASP A 248 12.40 -1.93 1.90
C ASP A 248 13.59 -2.78 1.41
N GLU A 249 14.58 -2.99 2.26
CA GLU A 249 15.74 -3.84 1.97
C GLU A 249 16.08 -4.70 3.20
N PHE A 250 16.42 -5.96 2.96
CA PHE A 250 16.90 -6.85 4.01
C PHE A 250 17.84 -7.92 3.47
N SER A 251 19.10 -7.89 3.93
CA SER A 251 20.10 -8.94 3.72
C SER A 251 20.25 -9.37 2.25
N GLY A 252 20.48 -8.41 1.34
CA GLY A 252 20.67 -8.68 -0.09
C GLY A 252 19.37 -8.88 -0.88
N TRP A 253 18.21 -8.73 -0.25
CA TRP A 253 16.90 -8.72 -0.91
C TRP A 253 16.23 -7.36 -0.79
N VAL A 254 15.48 -6.98 -1.81
CA VAL A 254 14.72 -5.73 -1.86
C VAL A 254 13.23 -6.01 -2.02
N TRP A 255 12.41 -5.36 -1.21
CA TRP A 255 10.95 -5.37 -1.36
C TRP A 255 10.58 -4.24 -2.31
N VAL A 256 9.96 -4.59 -3.43
CA VAL A 256 9.63 -3.65 -4.50
C VAL A 256 8.13 -3.56 -4.75
N ILE A 257 7.71 -2.48 -5.40
CA ILE A 257 6.42 -2.36 -6.08
C ILE A 257 6.65 -2.04 -7.56
N ASP A 258 5.91 -2.70 -8.45
CA ASP A 258 5.95 -2.40 -9.88
C ASP A 258 4.89 -1.36 -10.31
N ARG A 259 4.93 -0.96 -11.58
CA ARG A 259 3.96 -0.04 -12.18
C ARG A 259 2.53 -0.58 -12.23
N LYS A 260 2.30 -1.88 -12.02
CA LYS A 260 0.98 -2.52 -11.91
C LYS A 260 0.50 -2.54 -10.45
N GLY A 261 1.33 -2.11 -9.51
CA GLY A 261 1.07 -2.12 -8.07
C GLY A 261 1.23 -3.49 -7.41
N ARG A 262 1.87 -4.45 -8.09
CA ARG A 262 2.25 -5.75 -7.51
C ARG A 262 3.49 -5.55 -6.65
N CYS A 263 3.55 -6.26 -5.52
CA CYS A 263 4.69 -6.18 -4.60
C CYS A 263 5.31 -7.56 -4.39
N GLY A 264 6.61 -7.58 -4.11
CA GLY A 264 7.33 -8.79 -3.72
C GLY A 264 8.81 -8.53 -3.49
N TRP A 265 9.48 -9.51 -2.90
CA TRP A 265 10.92 -9.57 -2.77
C TRP A 265 11.59 -9.93 -4.09
N LEU A 266 12.75 -9.34 -4.32
CA LEU A 266 13.68 -9.66 -5.39
C LEU A 266 15.10 -9.70 -4.81
N PRO A 267 15.99 -10.57 -5.32
CA PRO A 267 17.42 -10.44 -5.02
C PRO A 267 17.92 -9.06 -5.49
N ARG A 268 18.76 -8.40 -4.70
CA ARG A 268 19.36 -7.09 -5.04
C ARG A 268 20.08 -7.13 -6.39
N SER A 269 20.67 -8.27 -6.73
CA SER A 269 21.35 -8.52 -8.00
C SER A 269 20.45 -8.47 -9.25
N VAL A 270 19.13 -8.40 -9.09
CA VAL A 270 18.19 -8.12 -10.19
C VAL A 270 18.21 -6.63 -10.59
N LEU A 271 18.54 -5.74 -9.64
CA LEU A 271 18.59 -4.29 -9.85
C LEU A 271 20.03 -3.73 -9.97
N ALA A 272 21.04 -4.49 -9.56
CA ALA A 272 22.44 -4.10 -9.67
C ALA A 272 22.95 -4.29 -11.09
N SER A 273 23.67 -3.31 -11.64
CA SER A 273 24.36 -3.47 -12.93
C SER A 273 25.43 -4.55 -12.79
N ASP A 274 25.64 -5.35 -13.83
CA ASP A 274 26.76 -6.30 -13.86
C ASP A 274 28.07 -5.48 -13.78
N GLU A 275 28.75 -5.54 -12.63
CA GLU A 275 30.12 -5.01 -12.43
C GLU A 275 31.17 -5.96 -13.03
#